data_AF-A0A0D3I885-F1
#
_entry.id   AF-A0A0D3I885-F1
#
_cell.length_a   1.000
_cell.length_b   1.000
_cell.length_c   1.000
_cell.angle_alpha   90.00
_cell.angle_beta   90.00
_cell.angle_gamma   90.00
#
_symmetry.space_group_name_H-M   'P 1'
#
loop_
_entity.id
_entity.type
_entity.pdbx_description
1 polymer ?
#
loop_
_entity_poly.entity_id
_entity_poly.type
_entity_poly.pdbx_seq_one_letter_code
_entity_poly.pdbx_strand_id
1 'polypeptide(L)'
;MTSEELAAFRELVVAELEKHKIAVAHPPVCIITATDLESRRDSRGRRYPWGNALSERPGSSHAELPALRRFLLIDGLASLKAASREHYESFRRQALWRSHVGVKPLARTLLPPARAPVLLALIALPQTRRWLHRHLAPALLYQARAVRGAVGGRCVVRVA
;
A
#
# COMPACT_ATOMS: atom_id res chain seq x y z
N MET A 1 -4.99 -34.43 -15.41
CA MET A 1 -4.23 -33.98 -16.59
C MET A 1 -2.96 -34.77 -16.66
N THR A 2 -2.59 -35.22 -17.85
CA THR A 2 -1.30 -35.85 -18.11
C THR A 2 -0.17 -34.81 -18.03
N SER A 3 1.09 -35.25 -18.00
CA SER A 3 2.24 -34.34 -18.00
C SER A 3 2.30 -33.46 -19.26
N GLU A 4 1.91 -34.01 -20.41
CA GLU A 4 1.87 -33.29 -21.70
C GLU A 4 0.77 -32.21 -21.70
N GLU A 5 -0.43 -32.57 -21.23
CA GLU A 5 -1.54 -31.63 -21.08
C GLU A 5 -1.19 -30.49 -20.12
N LEU A 6 -0.48 -30.78 -19.03
CA LEU A 6 -0.05 -29.77 -18.07
C LEU A 6 0.98 -28.80 -18.66
N ALA A 7 1.91 -29.29 -19.48
CA ALA A 7 2.89 -28.45 -20.15
C ALA A 7 2.20 -27.49 -21.14
N ALA A 8 1.33 -28.03 -22.01
CA ALA A 8 0.57 -27.22 -22.96
C ALA A 8 -0.34 -26.20 -22.26
N PHE A 9 -1.01 -26.61 -21.17
CA PHE A 9 -1.86 -25.71 -20.40
C PHE A 9 -1.07 -24.59 -19.72
N ARG A 10 0.13 -24.87 -19.23
CA ARG A 10 1.01 -23.85 -18.63
C ARG A 10 1.38 -22.77 -19.63
N GLU A 11 1.76 -23.16 -20.86
CA GLU A 11 2.09 -22.22 -21.93
C GLU A 11 0.89 -21.32 -22.27
N LEU A 12 -0.31 -21.91 -22.38
CA LEU A 12 -1.55 -21.16 -22.62
C LEU A 12 -1.83 -20.14 -21.50
N VAL A 13 -1.68 -20.54 -20.24
CA VAL A 13 -1.92 -19.64 -19.10
C VAL A 13 -0.89 -18.50 -19.09
N VAL A 14 0.39 -18.79 -19.33
CA VAL A 14 1.43 -17.75 -19.41
C VAL A 14 1.14 -16.76 -20.54
N ALA A 15 0.78 -17.25 -21.73
CA ALA A 15 0.45 -16.41 -22.86
C ALA A 15 -0.75 -15.49 -22.56
N GLU A 16 -1.81 -15.99 -21.91
CA GLU A 16 -2.96 -15.16 -21.54
C GLU A 16 -2.62 -14.15 -20.43
N LEU A 17 -1.80 -14.51 -19.45
CA LEU A 17 -1.33 -13.57 -18.41
C LEU A 17 -0.53 -12.41 -19.02
N GLU A 18 0.35 -12.71 -19.98
CA GLU A 18 1.15 -11.71 -20.70
C GLU A 18 0.29 -10.81 -21.58
N LYS A 19 -0.63 -11.41 -22.35
CA LYS A 19 -1.60 -10.69 -23.19
C LYS A 19 -2.44 -9.68 -22.39
N HIS A 20 -2.82 -10.05 -21.17
CA HIS A 20 -3.58 -9.18 -20.27
C HIS A 20 -2.70 -8.27 -19.38
N LYS A 21 -1.37 -8.31 -19.54
CA LYS A 21 -0.39 -7.54 -18.74
C LYS A 21 -0.57 -7.74 -17.23
N ILE A 22 -0.91 -8.95 -16.83
CA ILE A 22 -1.09 -9.30 -15.41
C ILE A 22 0.31 -9.58 -14.85
N ALA A 23 0.76 -8.73 -13.94
CA ALA A 23 2.02 -8.96 -13.23
C ALA A 23 1.87 -10.13 -12.25
N VAL A 24 2.65 -11.18 -12.45
CA VAL A 24 2.65 -12.37 -11.58
C VAL A 24 4.03 -12.54 -10.95
N ALA A 25 4.06 -12.86 -9.66
CA ALA A 25 5.32 -13.02 -8.91
C ALA A 25 6.07 -14.32 -9.21
N HIS A 26 5.37 -15.33 -9.74
CA HIS A 26 5.93 -16.65 -10.06
C HIS A 26 5.13 -17.26 -11.23
N PRO A 27 5.76 -18.03 -12.15
CA PRO A 27 5.02 -18.74 -13.19
C PRO A 27 3.99 -19.73 -12.60
N PRO A 28 2.94 -20.10 -13.36
CA PRO A 28 1.96 -21.08 -12.90
C PRO A 28 2.61 -22.41 -12.51
N VAL A 29 2.33 -22.88 -11.30
CA VAL A 29 2.85 -24.15 -10.75
C VAL A 29 1.77 -25.21 -10.67
N CYS A 30 2.15 -26.45 -10.95
CA CYS A 30 1.24 -27.59 -10.87
C CYS A 30 1.37 -28.25 -9.50
N ILE A 31 0.37 -28.05 -8.63
CA ILE A 31 0.42 -28.58 -7.25
C ILE A 31 -0.62 -29.67 -7.03
N ILE A 32 -0.25 -30.63 -6.19
CA ILE A 32 -1.16 -31.59 -5.59
C ILE A 32 -1.16 -31.31 -4.09
N THR A 33 -2.33 -31.05 -3.53
CA THR A 33 -2.49 -30.89 -2.09
C THR A 33 -3.09 -32.16 -1.49
N ALA A 34 -2.57 -32.55 -0.34
CA ALA A 34 -3.08 -33.65 0.45
C ALA A 34 -2.89 -33.33 1.92
N THR A 35 -3.95 -33.50 2.70
CA THR A 35 -3.93 -33.39 4.16
C THR A 35 -3.46 -34.67 4.81
N ASP A 36 -3.63 -35.79 4.11
CA ASP A 36 -3.42 -37.11 4.67
C ASP A 36 -1.94 -37.45 4.66
N LEU A 37 -1.40 -37.76 5.83
CA LEU A 37 -0.06 -38.32 5.99
C LEU A 37 -0.10 -39.79 5.59
N GLU A 38 0.71 -40.20 4.62
CA GLU A 38 0.90 -41.63 4.38
C GLU A 38 1.67 -42.24 5.56
N SER A 39 0.97 -43.11 6.30
CA SER A 39 1.40 -43.77 7.54
C SER A 39 2.69 -44.61 7.48
N ARG A 40 3.41 -44.64 6.35
CA ARG A 40 4.62 -45.46 6.17
C ARG A 40 5.85 -44.73 5.67
N ARG A 41 5.77 -43.49 5.17
CA ARG A 41 6.95 -42.82 4.54
C ARG A 41 7.04 -41.30 4.72
N ASP A 42 6.28 -40.69 5.62
CA ASP A 42 6.26 -39.22 5.84
C ASP A 42 6.05 -38.39 4.56
N SER A 43 5.52 -39.01 3.50
CA SER A 43 5.25 -38.34 2.24
C SER A 43 3.76 -38.03 2.15
N ARG A 44 3.41 -36.75 2.11
CA ARG A 44 2.04 -36.32 1.81
C ARG A 44 1.73 -36.60 0.34
N GLY A 45 0.49 -36.99 0.05
CA GLY A 45 0.05 -37.29 -1.31
C GLY A 45 -1.40 -37.77 -1.37
N ARG A 46 -1.95 -37.84 -2.58
CA ARG A 46 -3.29 -38.38 -2.84
C ARG A 46 -3.21 -39.82 -3.31
N ARG A 47 -4.04 -40.69 -2.73
CA ARG A 47 -4.16 -42.09 -3.14
C ARG A 47 -5.26 -42.25 -4.19
N TYR A 48 -4.96 -43.01 -5.22
CA TYR A 48 -5.88 -43.40 -6.27
C TYR A 48 -5.86 -44.93 -6.43
N PRO A 49 -6.90 -45.55 -6.99
CA PRO A 49 -6.91 -46.99 -7.29
C PRO A 49 -5.74 -47.43 -8.19
N TRP A 50 -5.20 -46.52 -9.01
CA TRP A 50 -4.10 -46.75 -9.95
C TRP A 50 -2.73 -46.27 -9.46
N GLY A 51 -2.61 -45.79 -8.22
CA GLY A 51 -1.32 -45.38 -7.65
C GLY A 51 -1.39 -44.15 -6.74
N ASN A 52 -0.21 -43.70 -6.29
CA ASN A 52 -0.09 -42.59 -5.34
C ASN A 52 0.53 -41.36 -6.01
N ALA A 53 -0.16 -40.22 -5.91
CA ALA A 53 0.36 -38.94 -6.35
C ALA A 53 0.98 -38.18 -5.17
N LEU A 54 2.31 -38.29 -5.04
CA LEU A 54 3.08 -37.64 -3.98
C LEU A 54 3.14 -36.13 -4.20
N SER A 55 2.87 -35.35 -3.16
CA SER A 55 2.88 -33.89 -3.22
C SER A 55 4.23 -33.29 -2.84
N GLU A 56 4.91 -33.82 -1.82
CA GLU A 56 6.10 -33.19 -1.23
C GLU A 56 7.43 -33.86 -1.61
N ARG A 57 7.43 -34.91 -2.44
CA ARG A 57 8.66 -35.65 -2.78
C ARG A 57 9.58 -34.83 -3.71
N PRO A 58 10.81 -34.46 -3.28
CA PRO A 58 11.77 -33.75 -4.13
C PRO A 58 12.15 -34.60 -5.35
N GLY A 59 12.22 -33.98 -6.52
CA GLY A 59 12.58 -34.67 -7.77
C GLY A 59 11.49 -35.60 -8.34
N SER A 60 10.29 -35.62 -7.76
CA SER A 60 9.14 -36.29 -8.39
C SER A 60 8.53 -35.41 -9.48
N SER A 61 8.07 -36.01 -10.57
CA SER A 61 7.34 -35.34 -11.64
C SER A 61 5.85 -35.13 -11.33
N HIS A 62 5.40 -35.47 -10.11
CA HIS A 62 3.98 -35.51 -9.75
C HIS A 62 3.45 -34.12 -9.36
N ALA A 63 4.25 -33.31 -8.68
CA ALA A 63 3.85 -32.00 -8.18
C ALA A 63 5.05 -31.09 -7.96
N GLU A 64 4.83 -29.79 -8.15
CA GLU A 64 5.82 -28.72 -7.95
C GLU A 64 5.64 -28.01 -6.60
N LEU A 65 4.94 -28.64 -5.66
CA LEU A 65 4.74 -28.09 -4.32
C LEU A 65 6.07 -27.78 -3.59
N PRO A 66 7.15 -28.58 -3.71
CA PRO A 66 8.43 -28.22 -3.12
C PRO A 66 9.02 -26.93 -3.70
N ALA A 67 8.88 -26.71 -5.01
CA ALA A 67 9.33 -25.49 -5.68
C ALA A 67 8.53 -24.27 -5.21
N LEU A 68 7.20 -24.39 -5.15
CA LEU A 68 6.33 -23.34 -4.62
C LEU A 68 6.67 -23.00 -3.16
N ARG A 69 6.87 -24.01 -2.31
CA ARG A 69 7.23 -23.81 -0.90
C ARG A 69 8.57 -23.09 -0.78
N ARG A 70 9.57 -23.48 -1.57
CA ARG A 70 10.88 -22.83 -1.59
C ARG A 70 10.76 -21.37 -2.03
N PHE A 71 9.97 -21.08 -3.05
CA PHE A 71 9.67 -19.71 -3.47
C PHE A 71 9.01 -18.91 -2.34
N LEU A 72 7.96 -19.43 -1.70
CA LEU A 72 7.21 -18.69 -0.69
C LEU A 72 7.98 -18.47 0.61
N LEU A 73 8.83 -19.42 1.01
CA LEU A 73 9.48 -19.39 2.33
C LEU A 73 10.94 -18.95 2.30
N ILE A 74 11.63 -19.12 1.17
CA ILE A 74 13.08 -18.91 1.07
C ILE A 74 13.37 -17.83 0.03
N ASP A 75 13.17 -18.14 -1.25
CA ASP A 75 13.75 -17.34 -2.33
C ASP A 75 12.92 -16.08 -2.66
N GLY A 76 11.59 -16.18 -2.62
CA GLY A 76 10.66 -15.12 -3.04
C GLY A 76 10.08 -14.29 -1.90
N LEU A 77 10.35 -14.61 -0.64
CA LEU A 77 9.69 -13.95 0.49
C LEU A 77 10.01 -12.43 0.56
N ALA A 78 11.26 -12.07 0.27
CA ALA A 78 11.70 -10.68 0.29
C ALA A 78 11.03 -9.83 -0.79
N SER A 79 10.96 -10.35 -2.04
CA SER A 79 10.32 -9.65 -3.16
C SER A 79 8.81 -9.52 -2.95
N LEU A 80 8.15 -10.57 -2.46
CA LEU A 80 6.72 -10.53 -2.12
C LEU A 80 6.42 -9.48 -1.04
N LYS A 81 7.25 -9.38 0.01
CA LYS A 81 7.10 -8.36 1.05
C LYS A 81 7.33 -6.94 0.51
N ALA A 82 8.33 -6.75 -0.34
CA ALA A 82 8.59 -5.46 -0.98
C ALA A 82 7.40 -5.01 -1.84
N ALA A 83 6.91 -5.89 -2.71
CA ALA A 83 5.73 -5.62 -3.53
C ALA A 83 4.50 -5.34 -2.64
N SER A 84 4.24 -6.16 -1.62
CA SER A 84 3.13 -5.93 -0.68
C SER A 84 3.20 -4.56 0.00
N ARG A 85 4.40 -4.13 0.42
CA ARG A 85 4.61 -2.81 1.02
C ARG A 85 4.31 -1.67 0.03
N GLU A 86 4.72 -1.82 -1.22
CA GLU A 86 4.42 -0.83 -2.26
C GLU A 86 2.91 -0.68 -2.50
N HIS A 87 2.19 -1.81 -2.60
CA HIS A 87 0.74 -1.83 -2.73
C HIS A 87 0.04 -1.23 -1.50
N TYR A 88 0.55 -1.50 -0.31
CA TYR A 88 0.04 -0.88 0.91
C TYR A 88 0.25 0.64 0.92
N GLU A 89 1.42 1.13 0.53
CA GLU A 89 1.71 2.57 0.50
C GLU A 89 0.88 3.31 -0.55
N SER A 90 0.63 2.70 -1.72
CA SER A 90 -0.26 3.28 -2.73
C SER A 90 -1.70 3.40 -2.21
N PHE A 91 -2.20 2.34 -1.57
CA PHE A 91 -3.49 2.35 -0.90
C PHE A 91 -3.56 3.40 0.23
N ARG A 92 -2.53 3.46 1.09
CA ARG A 92 -2.44 4.40 2.21
C ARG A 92 -2.52 5.85 1.74
N ARG A 93 -1.77 6.22 0.69
CA ARG A 93 -1.83 7.57 0.11
C ARG A 93 -3.23 7.91 -0.39
N GLN A 94 -3.87 6.97 -1.08
CA GLN A 94 -5.23 7.16 -1.60
C GLN A 94 -6.25 7.32 -0.45
N ALA A 95 -6.13 6.52 0.61
CA ALA A 95 -6.99 6.60 1.78
C ALA A 95 -6.83 7.94 2.51
N LEU A 96 -5.58 8.40 2.72
CA LEU A 96 -5.29 9.69 3.34
C LEU A 96 -5.77 10.88 2.50
N TRP A 97 -5.64 10.81 1.17
CA TRP A 97 -6.18 11.84 0.28
C TRP A 97 -7.70 11.98 0.45
N ARG A 98 -8.41 10.85 0.46
CA ARG A 98 -9.87 10.84 0.66
C ARG A 98 -10.28 11.40 2.03
N SER A 99 -9.52 11.12 3.09
CA SER A 99 -9.82 11.64 4.42
C SER A 99 -9.52 13.15 4.56
N HIS A 100 -8.46 13.65 3.92
CA HIS A 100 -8.10 15.08 3.96
C HIS A 100 -9.08 15.96 3.16
N VAL A 101 -9.62 15.46 2.03
CA VAL A 101 -10.69 16.18 1.29
C VAL A 101 -12.02 16.19 2.07
N GLY A 102 -12.18 15.30 3.06
CA GLY A 102 -13.33 15.27 3.99
C GLY A 102 -13.23 16.25 5.17
N VAL A 103 -12.06 16.83 5.44
CA VAL A 103 -11.93 17.94 6.37
C VAL A 103 -12.39 19.20 5.64
N LYS A 104 -13.71 19.37 5.51
CA LYS A 104 -14.29 20.69 5.22
C LYS A 104 -13.59 21.68 6.14
N PRO A 105 -12.96 22.74 5.63
CA PRO A 105 -12.18 23.62 6.46
C PRO A 105 -13.10 24.13 7.57
N LEU A 106 -12.72 23.86 8.82
CA LEU A 106 -13.33 24.40 10.05
C LEU A 106 -13.43 25.95 10.01
N ALA A 107 -12.81 26.59 9.02
CA ALA A 107 -13.06 27.98 8.65
C ALA A 107 -14.53 28.31 8.35
N ARG A 108 -15.36 27.34 7.90
CA ARG A 108 -16.78 27.59 7.62
C ARG A 108 -17.69 27.50 8.86
N THR A 109 -17.20 26.93 9.96
CA THR A 109 -17.93 26.82 11.23
C THR A 109 -17.52 27.85 12.29
N LEU A 110 -16.40 28.58 12.08
CA LEU A 110 -15.93 29.58 13.04
C LEU A 110 -16.29 31.04 12.70
N LEU A 111 -16.81 31.32 11.50
CA LEU A 111 -17.43 32.61 11.20
C LEU A 111 -18.86 32.42 10.67
N PRO A 112 -19.90 32.50 11.51
CA PRO A 112 -21.25 32.67 11.00
C PRO A 112 -21.33 33.97 10.16
N PRO A 113 -21.97 33.95 8.98
CA PRO A 113 -22.05 35.10 8.07
C PRO A 113 -22.75 36.32 8.71
N ALA A 114 -23.48 36.12 9.81
CA ALA A 114 -24.17 37.16 10.56
C ALA A 114 -23.23 38.13 11.32
N ARG A 115 -21.94 37.81 11.50
CA ARG A 115 -21.00 38.67 12.26
C ARG A 115 -19.93 39.35 11.42
N ALA A 116 -19.81 39.00 10.14
CA ALA A 116 -18.87 39.63 9.21
C ALA A 116 -19.13 41.14 9.00
N PRO A 117 -20.38 41.63 8.82
CA PRO A 117 -20.60 43.07 8.60
C PRO A 117 -20.37 43.90 9.87
N VAL A 118 -20.61 43.34 11.06
CA VAL A 118 -20.39 44.03 12.35
C VAL A 118 -18.89 44.23 12.63
N LEU A 119 -18.07 43.22 12.33
CA LEU A 119 -16.61 43.33 12.46
C LEU A 119 -16.00 44.30 11.43
N LEU A 120 -16.50 44.32 10.19
CA LEU A 120 -16.08 45.30 9.19
C LEU A 120 -16.51 46.73 9.54
N ALA A 121 -17.71 46.91 10.12
CA ALA A 121 -18.17 48.22 10.61
C ALA A 121 -17.33 48.75 11.78
N LEU A 122 -16.85 47.88 12.67
CA LEU A 122 -15.94 48.23 13.77
C LEU A 122 -14.54 48.65 13.30
N ILE A 123 -14.08 48.18 12.13
CA ILE A 123 -12.79 48.55 11.51
C ILE A 123 -12.91 49.84 10.66
N ALA A 124 -14.13 50.16 10.20
CA ALA A 124 -14.41 51.35 9.40
C ALA A 124 -14.54 52.65 10.21
N LEU A 125 -14.74 52.56 11.54
CA LEU A 125 -14.77 53.73 12.42
C LEU A 125 -13.36 54.33 12.61
N PRO A 126 -13.11 55.60 12.28
CA PRO A 126 -11.76 56.19 12.28
C PRO A 126 -11.12 56.25 13.68
N GLN A 127 -11.92 56.16 14.74
CA GLN A 127 -11.45 56.23 16.13
C GLN A 127 -10.83 54.91 16.63
N THR A 128 -11.20 53.75 16.06
CA THR A 128 -10.62 52.44 16.46
C THR A 128 -9.34 52.10 15.71
N ARG A 129 -9.08 52.71 14.54
CA ARG A 129 -7.85 52.52 13.75
C ARG A 129 -6.58 52.92 14.51
N ARG A 130 -6.61 54.00 15.30
CA ARG A 130 -5.44 54.44 16.09
C ARG A 130 -5.15 53.50 17.26
N TRP A 131 -6.18 52.93 17.89
CA TRP A 131 -6.02 51.97 18.99
C TRP A 131 -5.50 50.61 18.49
N LEU A 132 -6.08 50.09 17.40
CA LEU A 132 -5.67 48.81 16.79
C LEU A 132 -4.22 48.86 16.27
N HIS A 133 -3.80 49.96 15.63
CA HIS A 133 -2.40 50.11 15.20
C HIS A 133 -1.41 50.17 16.37
N ARG A 134 -1.80 50.73 17.52
CA ARG A 134 -0.91 50.89 18.68
C ARG A 134 -0.73 49.59 19.48
N HIS A 135 -1.73 48.70 19.47
CA HIS A 135 -1.71 47.49 20.30
C HIS A 135 -1.61 46.17 19.53
N LEU A 136 -2.11 46.06 18.28
CA LEU A 136 -2.05 44.80 17.51
C LEU A 136 -0.86 44.70 16.55
N ALA A 137 -0.28 45.82 16.11
CA ALA A 137 0.90 45.82 15.25
C ALA A 137 2.12 45.07 15.85
N PRO A 138 2.47 45.22 17.15
CA PRO A 138 3.60 44.46 17.71
C PRO A 138 3.31 42.96 17.82
N ALA A 139 2.06 42.55 18.06
CA ALA A 139 1.67 41.14 18.14
C ALA A 139 1.74 40.42 16.78
N LEU A 140 1.33 41.11 15.71
CA LEU A 140 1.41 40.57 14.34
C LEU A 140 2.85 40.50 13.81
N LEU A 141 3.71 41.45 14.19
CA LEU A 141 5.15 41.40 13.86
C LEU A 141 5.87 40.24 14.57
N TYR A 142 5.46 39.88 15.79
CA TYR A 142 6.03 38.73 16.51
C TYR A 142 5.68 37.39 15.84
N GLN A 143 4.42 37.19 15.43
CA GLN A 143 4.03 35.96 14.73
C GLN A 143 4.65 35.84 13.33
N ALA A 144 4.81 36.94 12.59
CA ALA A 144 5.47 36.92 11.28
C ALA A 144 6.95 36.51 11.36
N ARG A 145 7.63 36.79 12.48
CA ARG A 145 9.03 36.39 12.70
C ARG A 145 9.16 34.90 13.06
N ALA A 146 8.20 34.34 13.79
CA ALA A 146 8.16 32.92 14.14
C ALA A 146 7.98 32.02 12.89
N VAL A 147 7.15 32.45 11.92
CA VAL A 147 6.93 31.69 10.68
C VAL A 147 8.16 31.73 9.76
N ARG A 148 8.94 32.82 9.73
CA ARG A 148 10.21 32.87 8.97
C ARG A 148 11.34 32.05 9.61
N GLY A 149 11.31 31.81 10.92
CA GLY A 149 12.26 30.92 11.59
C GLY A 149 12.07 29.44 11.23
N ALA A 150 10.83 29.02 10.92
CA ALA A 150 10.51 27.62 10.62
C ALA A 150 10.83 27.19 9.17
N VAL A 151 11.03 28.15 8.25
CA VAL A 151 11.27 27.86 6.81
C VAL A 151 12.77 27.77 6.46
N GLY A 152 13.66 28.00 7.44
CA GLY A 152 15.12 27.94 7.26
C GLY A 152 15.74 26.53 7.38
N GLY A 153 14.99 25.52 7.82
CA GLY A 153 15.48 24.15 7.98
C GLY A 153 15.50 23.34 6.68
N ARG A 154 16.32 23.73 5.70
CA ARG A 154 16.63 22.85 4.55
C ARG A 154 17.55 21.72 5.03
N CYS A 155 16.96 20.57 5.35
CA CYS A 155 17.66 19.30 5.37
C CYS A 155 18.18 19.00 3.95
N VAL A 156 19.47 19.26 3.73
CA VAL A 156 20.21 18.75 2.57
C VAL A 156 20.43 17.26 2.81
N VAL A 157 19.56 16.42 2.24
CA VAL A 157 19.83 14.99 2.12
C VAL A 157 20.88 14.82 1.04
N ARG A 158 22.13 14.61 1.47
CA ARG A 158 23.22 14.14 0.62
C ARG A 158 22.93 12.68 0.26
N VAL A 159 22.66 12.41 -1.00
CA VAL A 159 22.67 11.06 -1.56
C VAL A 159 24.15 10.68 -1.72
N ALA A 160 24.55 9.60 -1.04
CA ALA A 160 25.78 8.87 -1.29
C ALA A 160 25.44 7.61 -2.08
#